data_AF-A0A956M4U0-F1
#
_entry.id   AF-A0A956M4U0-F1
#
_cell.length_a   1.000
_cell.length_b   1.000
_cell.length_c   1.000
_cell.angle_alpha   90.00
_cell.angle_beta   90.00
_cell.angle_gamma   90.00
#
_symmetry.space_group_name_H-M   'P 1'
#
loop_
_entity.id
_entity.type
_entity.pdbx_description
1 polymer ?
#
loop_
_entity_poly.entity_id
_entity_poly.type
_entity_poly.pdbx_seq_one_letter_code
_entity_poly.pdbx_strand_id
1 'polypeptide(L)'
;MENTKRYPKNHFLGLAIAICLPIGMPVGIILGHIALGPAIGALFGVVLGLAFEKMVNKNPLELTEAQKRSARKMLLIFIGTGIGTFLIVTLIYLKNLN
;
A
#
# COMPACT_ATOMS: atom_id res chain seq x y z
N MET A 1 5.28 -25.57 -24.80
CA MET A 1 6.21 -25.33 -23.68
C MET A 1 5.51 -24.42 -22.70
N GLU A 2 5.04 -24.95 -21.57
CA GLU A 2 4.39 -24.15 -20.53
C GLU A 2 5.44 -23.25 -19.90
N ASN A 3 5.48 -21.99 -20.32
CA ASN A 3 6.38 -20.99 -19.75
C ASN A 3 5.80 -20.61 -18.38
N THR A 4 6.14 -21.38 -17.35
CA THR A 4 5.75 -21.07 -15.96
C THR A 4 6.51 -19.83 -15.52
N LYS A 5 6.06 -18.65 -15.96
CA LYS A 5 6.59 -17.35 -15.54
C LYS A 5 6.48 -17.28 -14.02
N ARG A 6 7.63 -17.22 -13.35
CA ARG A 6 7.71 -17.00 -11.91
C ARG A 6 7.85 -15.51 -11.65
N TYR A 7 7.13 -15.03 -10.64
CA TYR A 7 7.16 -13.62 -10.25
C TYR A 7 7.88 -13.46 -8.91
N PRO A 8 8.58 -12.34 -8.68
CA PRO A 8 9.18 -12.06 -7.39
C PRO A 8 8.11 -11.99 -6.30
N LYS A 9 8.49 -12.35 -5.08
CA LYS A 9 7.61 -12.28 -3.91
C LYS A 9 7.00 -10.87 -3.77
N ASN A 10 5.70 -10.81 -3.52
CA ASN A 10 4.89 -9.59 -3.38
C ASN A 10 4.67 -8.80 -4.68
N HIS A 11 4.91 -9.41 -5.85
CA HIS A 11 4.67 -8.75 -7.14
C HIS A 11 3.20 -8.37 -7.32
N PHE A 12 2.27 -9.30 -7.08
CA PHE A 12 0.85 -9.06 -7.26
C PHE A 12 0.27 -8.16 -6.14
N LEU A 13 0.88 -8.21 -4.96
CA LEU A 13 0.58 -7.26 -3.89
C LEU A 13 0.87 -5.81 -4.32
N GLY A 14 2.08 -5.54 -4.83
CA GLY A 14 2.45 -4.22 -5.30
C GLY A 14 1.57 -3.75 -6.46
N LEU A 15 1.28 -4.64 -7.41
CA LEU A 15 0.44 -4.34 -8.56
C LEU A 15 -1.00 -3.98 -8.14
N ALA A 16 -1.61 -4.76 -7.26
CA ALA A 16 -2.96 -4.51 -6.80
C ALA A 16 -3.07 -3.19 -6.02
N ILE A 17 -2.11 -2.87 -5.16
CA ILE A 17 -2.06 -1.57 -4.48
C ILE A 17 -1.91 -0.42 -5.49
N ALA A 18 -1.01 -0.54 -6.46
CA ALA A 18 -0.78 0.49 -7.47
C ALA A 18 -2.02 0.80 -8.31
N ILE A 19 -2.90 -0.19 -8.53
CA ILE A 19 -4.15 -0.02 -9.28
C ILE A 19 -5.27 0.47 -8.36
N CYS A 20 -5.46 -0.13 -7.19
CA CYS A 20 -6.60 0.18 -6.33
C CYS A 20 -6.47 1.53 -5.62
N LEU A 21 -5.26 2.00 -5.33
CA LEU A 21 -5.03 3.29 -4.66
C LEU A 21 -5.55 4.49 -5.47
N PRO A 22 -5.26 4.64 -6.78
CA PRO A 22 -5.86 5.71 -7.58
C PRO A 22 -7.37 5.52 -7.81
N ILE A 23 -7.88 4.28 -7.87
CA ILE A 23 -9.32 4.00 -7.95
C ILE A 23 -10.05 4.40 -6.66
N GLY A 24 -9.37 4.31 -5.51
CA GLY A 24 -9.92 4.76 -4.23
C GLY A 24 -10.17 6.26 -4.17
N MET A 25 -9.41 7.09 -4.92
CA MET A 25 -9.59 8.55 -4.89
C MET A 25 -11.01 8.98 -5.30
N PRO A 26 -11.56 8.55 -6.45
CA PRO A 26 -12.97 8.78 -6.78
C PRO A 26 -13.94 8.36 -5.68
N VAL A 27 -13.70 7.22 -5.02
CA VAL A 27 -14.56 6.75 -3.91
C VAL A 27 -14.55 7.74 -2.75
N GLY A 28 -13.37 8.27 -2.38
CA GLY A 28 -13.26 9.30 -1.35
C GLY A 28 -13.99 10.60 -1.71
N ILE A 29 -13.94 11.00 -2.98
CA ILE A 29 -14.66 12.20 -3.47
C ILE A 29 -16.17 11.98 -3.34
N ILE A 30 -16.69 10.83 -3.79
CA ILE A 30 -18.11 10.50 -3.72
C ILE A 30 -18.61 10.47 -2.26
N LEU A 31 -17.79 9.96 -1.34
CA LEU A 31 -18.12 9.89 0.09
C LEU A 31 -17.96 11.24 0.82
N GLY A 32 -17.53 12.31 0.14
CA GLY A 32 -17.25 13.61 0.76
C GLY A 32 -16.03 13.63 1.69
N HIS A 33 -15.26 12.52 1.71
CA HIS A 33 -14.10 12.33 2.57
C HIS A 33 -12.91 11.91 1.72
N ILE A 34 -12.21 12.91 1.16
CA ILE A 34 -11.07 12.70 0.25
C ILE A 34 -9.99 11.83 0.88
N ALA A 35 -9.77 11.95 2.20
CA ALA A 35 -8.81 11.14 2.94
C ALA A 35 -9.17 9.64 3.01
N LEU A 36 -10.48 9.30 2.99
CA LEU A 36 -10.91 7.89 3.01
C LEU A 36 -10.69 7.20 1.66
N GLY A 37 -10.64 7.95 0.56
CA GLY A 37 -10.47 7.38 -0.77
C GLY A 37 -9.21 6.54 -0.91
N PRO A 38 -8.00 7.13 -0.75
CA PRO A 38 -6.75 6.39 -0.78
C PRO A 38 -6.68 5.26 0.25
N ALA A 39 -7.27 5.45 1.44
CA ALA A 39 -7.28 4.43 2.49
C ALA A 39 -8.09 3.19 2.07
N ILE A 40 -9.30 3.40 1.52
CA ILE A 40 -10.14 2.33 0.97
C ILE A 40 -9.44 1.65 -0.20
N GLY A 41 -8.87 2.43 -1.13
CA GLY A 41 -8.13 1.91 -2.27
C GLY A 41 -6.94 1.04 -1.86
N ALA A 42 -6.16 1.49 -0.88
CA ALA A 42 -5.04 0.72 -0.33
C ALA A 42 -5.52 -0.58 0.36
N LEU A 43 -6.59 -0.53 1.15
CA LEU A 43 -7.16 -1.70 1.81
C LEU A 43 -7.57 -2.78 0.80
N PHE A 44 -8.34 -2.39 -0.23
CA PHE A 44 -8.74 -3.29 -1.30
C PHE A 44 -7.53 -3.82 -2.08
N GLY A 45 -6.56 -2.97 -2.39
CA GLY A 45 -5.33 -3.36 -3.07
C GLY A 45 -4.52 -4.40 -2.29
N VAL A 46 -4.43 -4.26 -0.96
CA VAL A 46 -3.77 -5.25 -0.10
C VAL A 46 -4.51 -6.58 -0.12
N VAL A 47 -5.82 -6.57 0.10
CA VAL A 47 -6.64 -7.80 0.15
C VAL A 47 -6.57 -8.55 -1.17
N LEU A 48 -6.82 -7.86 -2.29
CA LEU A 48 -6.76 -8.46 -3.63
C LEU A 48 -5.33 -8.94 -3.94
N GLY A 49 -4.33 -8.11 -3.64
CA GLY A 49 -2.94 -8.43 -3.86
C GLY A 49 -2.48 -9.71 -3.15
N LEU A 50 -2.82 -9.86 -1.86
CA LEU A 50 -2.53 -11.08 -1.10
C LEU A 50 -3.28 -12.30 -1.63
N ALA A 51 -4.54 -12.13 -2.03
CA ALA A 51 -5.34 -13.21 -2.60
C ALA A 51 -4.72 -13.70 -3.93
N PHE A 52 -4.37 -12.79 -4.84
CA PHE A 52 -3.72 -13.11 -6.11
C PHE A 52 -2.32 -13.71 -5.92
N GLU A 53 -1.53 -13.19 -4.98
CA GLU A 53 -0.21 -13.75 -4.67
C GLU A 53 -0.33 -15.22 -4.23
N LYS A 54 -1.31 -15.54 -3.38
CA LYS A 54 -1.56 -16.93 -2.91
C LYS A 54 -2.10 -17.85 -4.01
N MET A 55 -2.95 -17.32 -4.90
CA MET A 55 -3.59 -18.13 -5.95
C MET A 55 -2.66 -18.36 -7.15
N VAL A 56 -1.93 -17.32 -7.58
CA VAL A 56 -1.16 -17.29 -8.83
C VAL A 56 0.33 -17.51 -8.58
N ASN A 57 0.91 -16.92 -7.53
CA ASN A 57 2.36 -16.97 -7.27
C ASN A 57 2.74 -18.04 -6.24
N LYS A 58 2.38 -19.31 -6.51
CA LYS A 58 2.60 -20.42 -5.57
C LYS A 58 4.07 -20.72 -5.27
N ASN A 59 4.99 -20.39 -6.18
CA ASN A 59 6.43 -20.60 -6.03
C ASN A 59 7.19 -19.32 -6.41
N PRO A 60 7.15 -18.29 -5.54
CA PRO A 60 7.71 -16.97 -5.83
C PRO A 60 9.23 -16.98 -5.83
N LEU A 61 9.84 -16.12 -6.65
CA LEU A 61 11.27 -15.86 -6.54
C LEU A 61 11.55 -15.08 -5.25
N GLU A 62 12.52 -15.56 -4.48
CA GLU A 62 12.94 -14.87 -3.26
C GLU A 62 13.57 -13.52 -3.58
N LEU A 63 13.28 -12.53 -2.73
CA LEU A 63 13.88 -11.21 -2.84
C LEU A 63 15.34 -11.27 -2.38
N THR A 64 16.22 -10.58 -3.08
CA THR A 64 17.61 -10.43 -2.64
C THR A 64 17.67 -9.62 -1.34
N GLU A 65 18.73 -9.80 -0.55
CA GLU A 65 18.93 -9.06 0.71
C GLU A 65 18.96 -7.53 0.48
N ALA A 66 19.47 -7.09 -0.67
CA ALA A 66 19.43 -5.68 -1.07
C ALA A 66 17.99 -5.17 -1.26
N GLN A 67 17.13 -5.95 -1.93
CA GLN A 67 15.72 -5.60 -2.14
C GLN A 67 14.93 -5.60 -0.82
N LYS A 68 15.16 -6.59 0.06
CA LYS A 68 14.54 -6.62 1.40
C LYS A 68 14.92 -5.40 2.22
N ARG A 69 16.19 -4.98 2.16
CA ARG A 69 16.69 -3.78 2.84
C ARG A 69 16.01 -2.51 2.32
N SER A 70 15.88 -2.36 1.01
CA SER A 70 15.19 -1.21 0.40
C SER A 70 13.70 -1.18 0.76
N ALA A 71 13.02 -2.32 0.75
CA ALA A 71 11.62 -2.43 1.17
C ALA A 71 11.43 -2.03 2.64
N ARG A 72 12.31 -2.49 3.55
CA ARG A 72 12.29 -2.09 4.96
C ARG A 72 12.51 -0.58 5.13
N LYS A 73 13.48 0.00 4.40
CA LYS A 73 13.72 1.45 4.44
C LYS A 73 12.50 2.23 3.97
N MET A 74 11.89 1.82 2.86
CA MET A 74 10.68 2.47 2.35
C MET A 74 9.51 2.36 3.34
N LEU A 75 9.33 1.20 3.97
CA LEU A 75 8.33 1.01 5.02
C LEU A 75 8.57 1.94 6.21
N LEU A 76 9.81 2.05 6.70
CA LEU A 76 10.16 2.96 7.79
C LEU A 76 9.93 4.42 7.42
N ILE A 77 10.23 4.82 6.19
CA ILE A 77 9.94 6.18 5.70
C ILE A 77 8.43 6.41 5.70
N PHE A 78 7.64 5.48 5.16
CA PHE A 78 6.17 5.60 5.13
C PHE A 78 5.54 5.68 6.52
N ILE A 79 6.01 4.86 7.46
CA ILE A 79 5.54 4.90 8.85
C ILE A 79 5.96 6.22 9.50
N GLY A 80 7.21 6.64 9.30
CA GLY A 80 7.73 7.89 9.85
C GLY A 80 7.00 9.12 9.32
N THR A 81 6.74 9.18 8.02
CA THR A 81 5.95 10.27 7.42
C THR A 81 4.51 10.23 7.88
N GLY A 82 3.88 9.05 7.92
CA GLY A 82 2.51 8.89 8.41
C GLY A 82 2.34 9.37 9.86
N ILE A 83 3.21 8.94 10.77
CA ILE A 83 3.20 9.39 12.17
C ILE A 83 3.49 10.88 12.27
N GLY A 84 4.49 11.37 11.53
CA GLY A 84 4.86 12.80 11.53
C GLY A 84 3.71 13.69 11.07
N THR A 85 3.06 13.36 9.94
CA THR A 85 1.89 14.09 9.44
C THR A 85 0.74 14.03 10.44
N PHE A 86 0.46 12.87 11.03
CA PHE A 86 -0.58 12.72 12.03
C PHE A 86 -0.35 13.63 13.25
N LEU A 87 0.85 13.62 13.83
CA LEU A 87 1.20 14.47 14.97
C LEU A 87 1.07 15.97 14.66
N ILE A 88 1.54 16.41 13.49
CA ILE A 88 1.42 17.81 13.07
C ILE A 88 -0.05 18.22 12.96
N VAL A 89 -0.89 17.41 12.33
CA VAL A 89 -2.33 17.68 12.20
C VAL A 89 -2.99 17.74 13.58
N THR A 90 -2.66 16.82 14.49
CA THR A 90 -3.19 16.82 15.85
C THR A 90 -2.79 18.08 16.62
N LEU A 91 -1.53 18.53 16.53
CA LEU A 91 -1.06 19.74 17.20
C LEU A 91 -1.77 21.01 16.67
N ILE A 92 -1.96 21.10 15.35
CA ILE A 92 -2.72 22.20 14.73
C ILE A 92 -4.17 22.20 15.22
N TYR A 93 -4.80 21.03 15.26
CA TYR A 93 -6.17 20.88 15.74
C TYR A 93 -6.32 21.31 17.20
N LEU A 94 -5.41 20.87 18.09
CA LEU A 94 -5.41 21.26 19.50
C LEU A 94 -5.19 22.77 19.69
N LYS A 95 -4.33 23.40 18.87
CA LYS A 95 -4.12 24.85 18.93
C LYS A 95 -5.36 25.65 18.51
N ASN A 96 -6.15 25.15 17.56
CA ASN A 96 -7.39 25.82 17.12
C ASN A 96 -8.56 25.67 18.11
N LEU A 97 -8.42 24.78 19.10
CA LEU A 97 -9.41 24.53 20.16
C LEU A 97 -9.19 25.39 21.43
N ASN A 98 -7.98 25.93 21.60
CA ASN A 98 -7.60 26.83 22.71
C ASN A 98 -7.64 28.30 22.26
#